data_AF-A0A538ECH4-F1
#
_entry.id   AF-A0A538ECH4-F1
#
_cell.length_a   1.000
_cell.length_b   1.000
_cell.length_c   1.000
_cell.angle_alpha   90.00
_cell.angle_beta   90.00
_cell.angle_gamma   90.00
#
_symmetry.space_group_name_H-M   'P 1'
#
loop_
_entity.id
_entity.type
_entity.pdbx_description
1 polymer ?
#
loop_
_entity_poly.entity_id
_entity_poly.type
_entity_poly.pdbx_seq_one_letter_code
_entity_poly.pdbx_strand_id
1 'polypeptide(L)'
;MLRASLLVAVAVAAVALAGCGGVKEKDVTKAQYEQQLQQIGDDLYRAANNLGQSTATGIFNANVQKLQDTIHDSADSLDAMRPPGVKAQAANDDLIRAYRDLADQFDHVKDARRDSYPKAIAALLAVQHSEPATASIRAAERLRKLGFRVPVSATIGSGT
;
A
#
# COMPACT_ATOMS: atom_id res chain seq x y z
N MET A 1 -52.23 7.96 7.89
CA MET A 1 -51.68 7.83 6.52
C MET A 1 -50.32 8.51 6.47
N LEU A 2 -49.31 7.78 5.97
CA LEU A 2 -47.95 8.19 5.54
C LEU A 2 -47.07 8.96 6.54
N ARG A 3 -46.10 8.27 7.17
CA ARG A 3 -44.68 8.13 6.74
C ARG A 3 -43.85 9.41 6.93
N ALA A 4 -42.93 9.39 7.89
CA ALA A 4 -41.69 10.15 7.84
C ALA A 4 -40.63 9.45 8.69
N SER A 5 -39.83 8.62 8.01
CA SER A 5 -38.63 7.96 8.54
C SER A 5 -37.60 9.01 8.94
N LEU A 6 -37.12 8.98 10.19
CA LEU A 6 -36.09 9.92 10.67
C LEU A 6 -34.79 9.16 11.03
N LEU A 7 -33.81 9.35 10.15
CA LEU A 7 -32.37 9.53 10.44
C LEU A 7 -31.70 8.54 11.41
N VAL A 8 -31.13 7.47 10.86
CA VAL A 8 -30.01 6.76 11.50
C VAL A 8 -28.72 7.48 11.13
N ALA A 9 -28.06 8.04 12.14
CA ALA A 9 -26.85 8.84 12.04
C ALA A 9 -25.68 8.06 11.43
N VAL A 10 -25.10 8.63 10.37
CA VAL A 10 -23.79 8.23 9.84
C VAL A 10 -22.73 8.74 10.80
N ALA A 11 -22.04 7.83 11.49
CA ALA A 11 -20.87 8.17 12.30
C ALA A 11 -19.70 8.51 11.37
N VAL A 12 -19.50 9.80 11.12
CA VAL A 12 -18.27 10.34 10.54
C VAL A 12 -17.24 10.43 11.65
N ALA A 13 -16.31 9.48 11.70
CA ALA A 13 -15.14 9.58 12.56
C ALA A 13 -14.12 10.50 11.86
N ALA A 14 -14.06 11.75 12.32
CA ALA A 14 -12.98 12.67 12.04
C ALA A 14 -11.70 12.19 12.75
N VAL A 15 -10.59 12.10 12.02
CA VAL A 15 -9.27 12.17 12.65
C VAL A 15 -8.36 13.04 11.78
N ALA A 16 -8.30 14.32 12.15
CA ALA A 16 -7.20 15.20 11.83
C ALA A 16 -6.41 15.41 13.11
N LEU A 17 -5.24 14.79 13.23
CA LEU A 17 -4.16 15.21 14.13
C LEU A 17 -2.82 14.86 13.48
N ALA A 18 -2.20 15.88 12.88
CA ALA A 18 -0.76 15.89 12.67
C ALA A 18 -0.09 16.17 14.03
N GLY A 19 0.82 15.29 14.46
CA GLY A 19 1.67 15.49 15.64
C GLY A 19 2.00 14.20 16.42
N CYS A 20 3.23 13.70 16.23
CA CYS A 20 3.99 12.70 17.02
C CYS A 20 3.28 12.07 18.23
N GLY A 21 2.93 10.78 18.13
CA GLY A 21 2.53 9.96 19.26
C GLY A 21 2.06 8.62 18.76
N GLY A 22 2.93 7.61 18.84
CA GLY A 22 2.77 6.29 18.23
C GLY A 22 1.33 5.81 18.22
N VAL A 23 0.81 5.59 17.02
CA VAL A 23 -0.50 4.96 16.83
C VAL A 23 -0.41 3.63 17.55
N LYS A 24 -1.14 3.51 18.67
CA LYS A 24 -1.23 2.23 19.35
C LYS A 24 -1.91 1.28 18.38
N GLU A 25 -1.16 0.27 17.93
CA GLU A 25 -1.69 -0.85 17.16
C GLU A 25 -3.01 -1.32 17.76
N LYS A 26 -4.02 -1.42 16.91
CA LYS A 26 -5.33 -1.92 17.30
C LYS A 26 -5.43 -3.40 16.99
N ASP A 27 -5.81 -4.21 17.99
CA ASP A 27 -6.22 -5.60 17.75
C ASP A 27 -7.41 -5.65 16.79
N VAL A 28 -7.25 -6.39 15.70
CA VAL A 28 -8.29 -6.60 14.69
C VAL A 28 -8.61 -8.08 14.52
N THR A 29 -9.83 -8.35 14.10
CA THR A 29 -10.21 -9.71 13.68
C THR A 29 -9.54 -10.05 12.35
N LYS A 30 -9.44 -11.36 12.05
CA LYS A 30 -8.92 -11.85 10.77
C LYS A 30 -9.66 -11.22 9.58
N ALA A 31 -10.99 -11.18 9.64
CA ALA A 31 -11.81 -10.65 8.55
C ALA A 31 -11.57 -9.15 8.30
N GLN A 32 -11.41 -8.35 9.37
CA GLN A 32 -11.08 -6.93 9.26
C GLN A 32 -9.69 -6.72 8.63
N TYR A 33 -8.71 -7.51 9.05
CA TYR A 33 -7.36 -7.45 8.48
C TYR A 33 -7.33 -7.87 7.00
N GLU A 34 -8.04 -8.94 6.63
CA GLU A 34 -8.18 -9.36 5.22
C GLU A 34 -8.90 -8.31 4.37
N GLN A 35 -9.93 -7.67 4.91
CA GLN A 35 -10.61 -6.56 4.23
C GLN A 35 -9.66 -5.39 3.99
N GLN A 36 -8.81 -5.06 4.95
CA GLN A 36 -7.80 -4.01 4.76
C GLN A 36 -6.81 -4.39 3.66
N LEU A 37 -6.27 -5.60 3.70
CA LEU A 37 -5.32 -6.08 2.67
C LEU A 37 -5.94 -6.04 1.27
N GLN A 38 -7.24 -6.31 1.15
CA GLN A 38 -7.98 -6.16 -0.10
C GLN A 38 -8.02 -4.70 -0.57
N GLN A 39 -8.37 -3.77 0.32
CA GLN A 39 -8.41 -2.33 0.00
C GLN A 39 -7.03 -1.82 -0.44
N ILE A 40 -5.98 -2.17 0.31
CA ILE A 40 -4.58 -1.85 -0.04
C ILE A 40 -4.23 -2.38 -1.44
N GLY A 41 -4.57 -3.64 -1.73
CA GLY A 41 -4.31 -4.21 -3.04
C GLY A 41 -5.04 -3.49 -4.18
N ASP A 42 -6.27 -3.04 -3.96
CA ASP A 42 -7.04 -2.29 -4.94
C ASP A 42 -6.48 -0.88 -5.17
N ASP A 43 -6.05 -0.20 -4.10
CA ASP A 43 -5.47 1.13 -4.16
C ASP A 43 -4.10 1.11 -4.86
N LEU A 44 -3.25 0.15 -4.51
CA LEU A 44 -1.96 -0.07 -5.18
C LEU A 44 -2.13 -0.38 -6.67
N TYR A 45 -3.09 -1.26 -7.02
CA TYR A 45 -3.41 -1.57 -8.42
C TYR A 45 -3.82 -0.31 -9.19
N ARG A 46 -4.72 0.52 -8.62
CA ARG A 46 -5.16 1.77 -9.26
C ARG A 46 -4.01 2.74 -9.42
N ALA A 47 -3.19 2.93 -8.39
CA ALA A 47 -2.05 3.84 -8.43
C ALA A 47 -1.02 3.40 -9.48
N ALA A 48 -0.68 2.11 -9.54
CA ALA A 48 0.26 1.56 -10.51
C ALA A 48 -0.24 1.72 -11.96
N ASN A 49 -1.53 1.47 -12.22
CA ASN A 49 -2.10 1.64 -13.57
C ASN A 49 -2.10 3.09 -14.06
N ASN A 50 -2.02 4.08 -13.16
CA ASN A 50 -1.94 5.48 -13.56
C ASN A 50 -0.55 5.86 -14.11
N LEU A 51 0.51 5.08 -13.84
CA LEU A 51 1.86 5.37 -14.33
C LEU A 51 1.94 5.44 -15.86
N GLY A 52 1.15 4.62 -16.55
CA GLY A 52 1.14 4.54 -18.02
C GLY A 52 0.29 5.60 -18.73
N GLN A 53 -0.46 6.44 -18.00
CA GLN A 53 -1.45 7.35 -18.61
C GLN A 53 -0.82 8.55 -19.33
N SER A 54 0.41 8.91 -19.01
CA SER A 54 1.09 10.03 -19.66
C SER A 54 2.60 9.86 -19.61
N THR A 55 3.25 10.26 -20.70
CA THR A 55 4.71 10.37 -20.77
C THR A 55 5.20 11.78 -20.44
N ALA A 56 4.33 12.76 -20.25
CA ALA A 56 4.74 14.11 -19.87
C ALA A 56 5.41 14.10 -18.49
N THR A 57 6.62 14.66 -18.38
CA THR A 57 7.47 14.57 -17.17
C THR A 57 6.72 14.91 -15.88
N GLY A 58 5.99 16.03 -15.85
CA GLY A 58 5.26 16.48 -14.67
C GLY A 58 4.15 15.51 -14.26
N ILE A 59 3.35 15.03 -15.23
CA ILE A 59 2.25 14.09 -14.96
C ILE A 59 2.81 12.73 -14.53
N PHE A 60 3.85 12.24 -15.20
CA PHE A 60 4.50 10.98 -14.83
C PHE A 60 5.06 11.03 -13.40
N ASN A 61 5.82 12.09 -13.05
CA ASN A 61 6.39 12.22 -11.71
C ASN A 61 5.30 12.36 -10.63
N ALA A 62 4.19 13.05 -10.93
CA ALA A 62 3.05 13.13 -10.03
C ALA A 62 2.39 11.74 -9.81
N ASN A 63 2.28 10.93 -10.87
CA ASN A 63 1.74 9.57 -10.76
C ASN A 63 2.69 8.64 -9.99
N VAL A 64 4.01 8.77 -10.18
CA VAL A 64 5.02 8.06 -9.37
C VAL A 64 4.92 8.46 -7.91
N GLN A 65 4.83 9.76 -7.61
CA GLN A 65 4.64 10.26 -6.24
C GLN A 65 3.38 9.67 -5.62
N LYS A 66 2.26 9.68 -6.36
CA LYS A 66 1.01 9.10 -5.86
C LYS A 66 1.13 7.61 -5.54
N LEU A 67 1.86 6.85 -6.36
CA LEU A 67 2.11 5.43 -6.07
C LEU A 67 2.98 5.28 -4.81
N GLN A 68 4.06 6.04 -4.69
CA GLN A 68 4.92 6.06 -3.50
C GLN A 68 4.11 6.38 -2.24
N ASP A 69 3.30 7.43 -2.26
CA ASP A 69 2.43 7.82 -1.15
C ASP A 69 1.45 6.70 -0.81
N THR A 70 0.84 6.05 -1.82
CA THR A 70 -0.07 4.92 -1.62
C THR A 70 0.62 3.75 -0.91
N ILE A 71 1.89 3.46 -1.24
CA ILE A 71 2.67 2.40 -0.58
C ILE A 71 2.97 2.77 0.87
N HIS A 72 3.36 4.02 1.15
CA HIS A 72 3.56 4.53 2.51
C HIS A 72 2.28 4.48 3.35
N ASP A 73 1.18 5.00 2.83
CA ASP A 73 -0.12 4.98 3.51
C ASP A 73 -0.57 3.54 3.79
N SER A 74 -0.25 2.61 2.88
CA SER A 74 -0.50 1.18 3.08
C SER A 74 0.32 0.60 4.23
N ALA A 75 1.61 0.95 4.31
CA ALA A 75 2.47 0.56 5.43
C ALA A 75 1.93 1.11 6.76
N ASP A 76 1.57 2.39 6.81
CA ASP A 76 1.06 3.02 8.01
C ASP A 76 -0.32 2.48 8.43
N SER A 77 -1.16 2.14 7.45
CA SER A 77 -2.42 1.45 7.70
C SER A 77 -2.17 0.08 8.34
N LEU A 78 -1.25 -0.71 7.80
CA LEU A 78 -0.90 -2.02 8.35
C LEU A 78 -0.24 -1.90 9.74
N ASP A 79 0.58 -0.88 9.97
CA ASP A 79 1.25 -0.57 11.25
C ASP A 79 0.24 -0.14 12.33
N ALA A 80 -0.92 0.39 11.94
CA ALA A 80 -2.00 0.69 12.86
C ALA A 80 -2.82 -0.56 13.28
N MET A 81 -2.54 -1.74 12.72
CA MET A 81 -3.32 -2.95 12.90
C MET A 81 -2.52 -4.13 13.39
N ARG A 82 -3.03 -4.81 14.41
CA ARG A 82 -2.45 -6.03 14.96
C ARG A 82 -3.30 -7.25 14.56
N PRO A 83 -2.87 -8.04 13.55
CA PRO A 83 -3.61 -9.22 13.13
C PRO A 83 -3.60 -10.31 14.22
N PRO A 84 -4.57 -11.24 14.21
CA PRO A 84 -4.63 -12.30 15.19
C PRO A 84 -3.50 -13.32 14.99
N GLY A 85 -2.70 -13.53 16.04
CA GLY A 85 -1.64 -14.53 16.11
C GLY A 85 -0.24 -13.97 15.88
N VAL A 86 0.71 -14.38 16.74
CA VAL A 86 2.10 -13.86 16.76
C VAL A 86 2.82 -14.04 15.43
N LYS A 87 2.60 -15.17 14.73
CA LYS A 87 3.20 -15.40 13.41
C LYS A 87 2.66 -14.45 12.33
N ALA A 88 1.38 -14.07 12.42
CA ALA A 88 0.77 -13.14 11.49
C ALA A 88 1.26 -11.71 11.75
N GLN A 89 1.45 -11.34 13.03
CA GLN A 89 2.04 -10.06 13.42
C GLN A 89 3.46 -9.93 12.87
N ALA A 90 4.31 -10.93 13.07
CA ALA A 90 5.67 -10.90 12.51
C ALA A 90 5.69 -10.78 10.97
N ALA A 91 4.76 -11.45 10.27
CA ALA A 91 4.65 -11.33 8.82
C ALA A 91 4.06 -9.97 8.37
N ASN A 92 3.21 -9.35 9.18
CA ASN A 92 2.73 -7.98 8.98
C ASN A 92 3.86 -6.98 9.11
N ASP A 93 4.70 -7.11 10.15
CA ASP A 93 5.87 -6.24 10.36
C ASP A 93 6.87 -6.34 9.20
N ASP A 94 7.09 -7.55 8.67
CA ASP A 94 7.89 -7.76 7.47
C ASP A 94 7.29 -7.04 6.26
N LEU A 95 5.97 -7.07 6.10
CA LEU A 95 5.27 -6.41 5.00
C LEU A 95 5.36 -4.88 5.11
N ILE A 96 5.15 -4.33 6.31
CA ILE A 96 5.26 -2.89 6.60
C ILE A 96 6.66 -2.39 6.24
N ARG A 97 7.71 -3.08 6.73
CA ARG A 97 9.10 -2.72 6.40
C ARG A 97 9.34 -2.75 4.90
N ALA A 98 8.95 -3.85 4.25
CA ALA A 98 9.14 -3.99 2.81
C ALA A 98 8.42 -2.89 2.01
N TYR A 99 7.23 -2.47 2.43
CA TYR A 99 6.52 -1.35 1.79
C TYR A 99 7.24 -0.01 1.99
N ARG A 100 7.69 0.30 3.22
CA ARG A 100 8.45 1.53 3.48
C ARG A 100 9.73 1.57 2.64
N ASP A 101 10.52 0.50 2.67
CA ASP A 101 11.75 0.39 1.89
C ASP A 101 11.48 0.46 0.38
N LEU A 102 10.36 -0.10 -0.10
CA LEU A 102 9.97 -0.06 -1.50
C LEU A 102 9.52 1.32 -1.96
N ALA A 103 8.76 2.04 -1.13
CA ALA A 103 8.32 3.40 -1.43
C ALA A 103 9.51 4.33 -1.64
N ASP A 104 10.55 4.23 -0.81
CA ASP A 104 11.77 5.01 -0.95
C ASP A 104 12.50 4.78 -2.29
N GLN A 105 12.40 3.58 -2.87
CA GLN A 105 13.01 3.30 -4.18
C GLN A 105 12.40 4.12 -5.33
N PHE A 106 11.17 4.62 -5.19
CA PHE A 106 10.51 5.40 -6.25
C PHE A 106 11.08 6.82 -6.41
N ASP A 107 11.86 7.32 -5.44
CA ASP A 107 12.59 8.58 -5.60
C ASP A 107 13.57 8.50 -6.78
N HIS A 108 14.26 7.37 -6.93
CA HIS A 108 15.16 7.11 -8.07
C HIS A 108 14.43 7.13 -9.42
N VAL A 109 13.16 6.72 -9.47
CA VAL A 109 12.35 6.74 -10.70
C VAL A 109 12.03 8.19 -11.11
N LYS A 110 11.67 9.05 -10.15
CA LYS A 110 11.40 10.47 -10.40
C LYS A 110 12.66 11.20 -10.86
N ASP A 111 13.82 10.90 -10.28
CA ASP A 111 15.11 11.45 -10.69
C ASP A 111 15.51 10.98 -12.09
N ALA A 112 15.42 9.67 -12.36
CA ALA A 112 15.69 9.12 -13.68
C ALA A 112 14.77 9.71 -14.76
N ARG A 113 13.52 10.05 -14.41
CA ARG A 113 12.59 10.74 -15.32
C ARG A 113 13.02 12.16 -15.66
N ARG A 114 13.65 12.90 -14.74
CA ARG A 114 14.19 14.24 -15.03
C ARG A 114 15.25 14.18 -16.13
N ASP A 115 16.01 13.09 -16.19
CA ASP A 115 16.96 12.84 -17.27
C ASP A 115 16.27 12.44 -18.59
N SER A 116 15.48 11.36 -18.58
CA SER A 116 14.74 10.90 -19.76
C SER A 116 13.67 9.86 -19.42
N TYR A 117 12.66 9.71 -20.29
CA TYR A 117 11.64 8.67 -20.11
C TYR A 117 12.22 7.24 -20.16
N PRO A 118 13.12 6.86 -21.10
CA PRO A 118 13.73 5.53 -21.08
C PRO A 118 14.48 5.20 -19.78
N LYS A 119 15.18 6.18 -19.19
CA LYS A 119 15.83 5.99 -17.88
C LYS A 119 14.82 5.76 -16.77
N ALA A 120 13.70 6.49 -16.77
CA ALA A 120 12.61 6.26 -15.81
C ALA A 120 12.05 4.84 -15.89
N ILE A 121 11.86 4.30 -17.09
CA ILE A 121 11.38 2.93 -17.29
C ILE A 121 12.41 1.91 -16.78
N ALA A 122 13.70 2.11 -17.07
CA ALA A 122 14.77 1.26 -16.53
C ALA A 122 14.81 1.29 -14.99
N ALA A 123 14.65 2.49 -14.40
CA ALA A 123 14.58 2.64 -12.95
C ALA A 123 13.34 1.94 -12.38
N LEU A 124 12.16 2.08 -13.02
CA LEU A 124 10.94 1.41 -12.58
C LEU A 124 11.08 -0.13 -12.61
N LEU A 125 11.71 -0.68 -13.65
CA LEU A 125 12.04 -2.10 -13.72
C LEU A 125 13.00 -2.52 -12.61
N ALA A 126 14.01 -1.70 -12.31
CA ALA A 126 14.92 -1.97 -11.19
C ALA A 126 14.17 -2.00 -9.84
N VAL A 127 13.20 -1.11 -9.62
CA VAL A 127 12.34 -1.14 -8.43
C VAL A 127 11.54 -2.44 -8.35
N GLN A 128 10.96 -2.91 -9.46
CA GLN A 128 10.19 -4.17 -9.50
C GLN A 128 11.04 -5.40 -9.17
N HIS A 129 12.32 -5.37 -9.50
CA HIS A 129 13.28 -6.46 -9.21
C HIS A 129 14.10 -6.22 -7.94
N SER A 130 13.77 -5.20 -7.16
CA SER A 130 14.50 -4.83 -5.95
C SER A 130 14.28 -5.84 -4.81
N GLU A 131 15.18 -5.79 -3.82
CA GLU A 131 15.03 -6.58 -2.60
C GLU A 131 13.74 -6.23 -1.84
N PRO A 132 13.37 -4.95 -1.64
CA PRO A 132 12.10 -4.58 -1.00
C PRO A 132 10.85 -5.11 -1.72
N ALA A 133 10.84 -5.07 -3.06
CA ALA A 133 9.75 -5.64 -3.85
C ALA A 133 9.62 -7.16 -3.58
N THR A 134 10.75 -7.87 -3.62
CA THR A 134 10.79 -9.31 -3.31
C THR A 134 10.40 -9.61 -1.86
N ALA A 135 10.83 -8.77 -0.91
CA ALA A 135 10.49 -8.88 0.50
C ALA A 135 8.97 -8.73 0.72
N SER A 136 8.33 -7.79 0.02
CA SER A 136 6.88 -7.60 0.09
C SER A 136 6.11 -8.84 -0.38
N ILE A 137 6.57 -9.48 -1.47
CA ILE A 137 6.01 -10.72 -1.99
C ILE A 137 6.14 -11.85 -0.96
N ARG A 138 7.34 -12.02 -0.39
CA ARG A 138 7.60 -13.07 0.63
C ARG A 138 6.75 -12.87 1.87
N ALA A 139 6.59 -11.64 2.36
CA ALA A 139 5.77 -11.33 3.53
C ALA A 139 4.29 -11.63 3.26
N ALA A 140 3.76 -11.21 2.11
CA ALA A 140 2.41 -11.54 1.68
C ALA A 140 2.19 -13.07 1.55
N GLU A 141 3.15 -13.80 1.00
CA GLU A 141 3.08 -15.27 0.93
C GLU A 141 3.07 -15.94 2.31
N ARG A 142 3.84 -15.41 3.27
CA ARG A 142 3.82 -15.91 4.66
C ARG A 142 2.44 -15.73 5.27
N LEU A 143 1.80 -14.57 5.10
CA LEU A 143 0.42 -14.33 5.53
C LEU A 143 -0.56 -15.31 4.85
N ARG A 144 -0.43 -15.55 3.54
CA ARG A 144 -1.24 -16.56 2.83
C ARG A 144 -1.07 -17.97 3.39
N LYS A 145 0.17 -18.38 3.70
CA LYS A 145 0.46 -19.68 4.33
C LYS A 145 -0.12 -19.80 5.74
N LEU A 146 -0.30 -18.68 6.45
CA LEU A 146 -0.99 -18.60 7.74
C LEU A 146 -2.53 -18.58 7.59
N GLY A 147 -3.03 -18.67 6.35
CA GLY A 147 -4.44 -18.76 6.02
C GLY A 147 -5.14 -17.43 5.82
N PHE A 148 -4.40 -16.30 5.74
CA PHE A 148 -4.98 -15.00 5.42
C PHE A 148 -5.19 -14.82 3.91
N ARG A 149 -6.25 -14.13 3.54
CA ARG A 149 -6.50 -13.70 2.16
C ARG A 149 -5.73 -12.42 1.89
N VAL A 150 -4.61 -12.54 1.17
CA VAL A 150 -3.82 -11.40 0.69
C VAL A 150 -3.91 -11.37 -0.84
N PRO A 151 -4.45 -10.31 -1.47
CA PRO A 151 -4.52 -10.24 -2.92
C PRO A 151 -3.10 -10.16 -3.53
N VAL A 152 -2.95 -10.60 -4.77
CA VAL A 152 -1.65 -10.52 -5.49
C VAL A 152 -1.31 -9.07 -5.83
N SER A 153 -2.32 -8.21 -6.03
CA SER A 153 -2.15 -6.77 -6.24
C SER A 153 -1.59 -6.01 -5.04
N ALA A 154 -1.66 -6.58 -3.84
CA ALA A 154 -0.96 -6.06 -2.66
C ALA A 154 0.55 -6.37 -2.69
N THR A 155 1.08 -6.93 -3.78
CA THR A 155 2.52 -7.11 -3.95
C THR A 155 2.94 -6.47 -5.27
N ILE A 156 3.99 -5.64 -5.22
CA ILE A 156 4.57 -5.01 -6.41
C ILE A 156 5.72 -5.91 -6.86
N GLY A 157 5.65 -6.43 -8.09
CA GLY A 157 6.70 -7.29 -8.67
C GLY A 157 6.19 -8.60 -9.28
N SER A 158 4.92 -8.97 -9.10
CA SER A 158 4.32 -10.11 -9.80
C SER A 158 3.82 -9.72 -11.20
N GLY A 159 4.72 -9.19 -12.02
CA GLY A 159 4.49 -9.02 -13.44
C GLY A 159 5.06 -10.23 -14.18
N THR A 160 4.19 -11.15 -14.58
CA THR A 160 4.39 -11.98 -15.78
C THR A 160 3.41 -11.51 -16.82
#